data_AF-A0A9D6RDU0-F1
#
_entry.id   AF-A0A9D6RDU0-F1
#
_cell.length_a   1.000
_cell.length_b   1.000
_cell.length_c   1.000
_cell.angle_alpha   90.00
_cell.angle_beta   90.00
_cell.angle_gamma   90.00
#
_symmetry.space_group_name_H-M   'P 1'
#
loop_
_entity.id
_entity.type
_entity.pdbx_description
1 polymer ?
#
loop_
_entity_poly.entity_id
_entity_poly.type
_entity_poly.pdbx_seq_one_letter_code
_entity_poly.pdbx_strand_id
1 'polypeptide(L)'
;MPGKMDAAAIPTEPELTLDSPTLRATRGQSSFEPQILRAPPKVRLAGLARESAARCAIQPRVTHFHYQGDGPFISRELLALLTLSYATRLFTLERIYEALREEIVFQGLLSTSLPHPSTARAFRRLERPSLVSSMECFFELFTGLLAREPGDPDQMRAWMGAVGLKSDAPLRSPLEVERMVVDRVNQATWTDKMLLDF
;
A
#
# COMPACT_ATOMS: atom_id res chain seq x y z
N MET A 1 45.51 62.39 -44.45
CA MET A 1 46.24 61.35 -43.71
C MET A 1 45.37 60.88 -42.56
N PRO A 2 44.84 59.65 -42.60
CA PRO A 2 44.01 59.11 -41.52
C PRO A 2 44.88 58.34 -40.52
N GLY A 3 44.87 58.78 -39.26
CA GLY A 3 45.41 58.04 -38.12
C GLY A 3 44.41 56.98 -37.69
N LYS A 4 44.79 55.70 -37.82
CA LYS A 4 44.01 54.55 -37.35
C LYS A 4 44.13 54.47 -35.82
N MET A 5 42.98 54.49 -35.15
CA MET A 5 42.84 54.07 -33.76
C MET A 5 42.46 52.59 -33.76
N ASP A 6 43.27 51.80 -33.05
CA ASP A 6 43.08 50.36 -32.86
C ASP A 6 41.86 50.09 -31.97
N ALA A 7 40.88 49.37 -32.52
CA ALA A 7 39.76 48.81 -31.76
C ALA A 7 40.14 47.42 -31.25
N ALA A 8 40.09 47.26 -29.93
CA ALA A 8 40.42 46.06 -29.20
C ALA A 8 39.62 44.84 -29.69
N ALA A 9 40.33 43.74 -29.92
CA ALA A 9 39.80 42.45 -30.29
C ALA A 9 39.05 41.80 -29.11
N ILE A 10 37.83 41.37 -29.36
CA ILE A 10 37.01 40.55 -28.46
C ILE A 10 37.57 39.11 -28.53
N PRO A 11 37.95 38.48 -27.40
CA PRO A 11 38.44 37.11 -27.41
C PRO A 11 37.30 36.12 -27.66
N THR A 12 37.48 35.30 -28.71
CA THR A 12 36.62 34.19 -29.12
C THR A 12 36.71 33.06 -28.10
N GLU A 13 35.58 32.55 -27.64
CA GLU A 13 35.48 31.40 -26.74
C GLU A 13 36.09 30.14 -27.39
N PRO A 14 36.81 29.28 -26.64
CA PRO A 14 37.32 28.03 -27.19
C PRO A 14 36.22 26.97 -27.32
N GLU A 15 36.14 26.37 -28.52
CA GLU A 15 35.34 25.18 -28.83
C GLU A 15 35.66 24.04 -27.84
N LEU A 16 34.63 23.57 -27.12
CA LEU A 16 34.68 22.35 -26.33
C LEU A 16 34.60 21.13 -27.27
N THR A 17 35.75 20.63 -27.69
CA THR A 17 35.89 19.31 -28.32
C THR A 17 35.55 18.22 -27.30
N LEU A 18 34.37 17.60 -27.48
CA LEU A 18 33.93 16.39 -26.78
C LEU A 18 34.73 15.18 -27.30
N ASP A 19 35.94 14.99 -26.78
CA ASP A 19 36.68 13.74 -26.95
C ASP A 19 35.96 12.62 -26.18
N SER A 20 35.30 11.74 -26.94
CA SER A 20 34.66 10.52 -26.44
C SER A 20 35.72 9.45 -26.18
N PRO A 21 35.99 9.04 -24.92
CA PRO A 21 36.79 7.86 -24.69
C PRO A 21 35.87 6.64 -24.76
N THR A 22 36.07 5.92 -25.85
CA THR A 22 35.72 4.52 -26.13
C THR A 22 35.45 3.70 -24.86
N LEU A 23 34.18 3.33 -24.67
CA LEU A 23 33.76 2.23 -23.78
C LEU A 23 34.31 0.91 -24.35
N ARG A 24 35.59 0.64 -24.10
CA ARG A 24 36.17 -0.68 -24.30
C ARG A 24 35.59 -1.59 -23.23
N ALA A 25 34.70 -2.45 -23.68
CA ALA A 25 34.12 -3.57 -22.95
C ALA A 25 35.20 -4.37 -22.21
N THR A 26 35.30 -4.17 -20.90
CA THR A 26 35.77 -5.20 -19.97
C THR A 26 34.69 -6.27 -19.92
N ARG A 27 34.82 -7.24 -20.82
CA ARG A 27 34.08 -8.51 -20.87
C ARG A 27 34.55 -9.38 -19.69
N GLY A 28 34.30 -8.92 -18.48
CA GLY A 28 34.31 -9.74 -17.26
C GLY A 28 32.90 -10.27 -17.07
N GLN A 29 32.78 -11.56 -16.79
CA GLN A 29 31.53 -12.24 -16.49
C GLN A 29 30.91 -11.68 -15.20
N SER A 30 30.25 -10.53 -15.25
CA SER A 30 29.25 -10.17 -14.26
C SER A 30 27.93 -10.72 -14.78
N SER A 31 27.58 -11.92 -14.37
CA SER A 31 26.18 -12.34 -14.40
C SER A 31 25.42 -11.33 -13.54
N PHE A 32 24.79 -10.34 -14.17
CA PHE A 32 23.70 -9.63 -13.52
C PHE A 32 22.58 -10.66 -13.41
N GLU A 33 22.60 -11.45 -12.34
CA GLU A 33 21.37 -12.04 -11.87
C GLU A 33 20.55 -10.86 -11.36
N PRO A 34 19.41 -10.51 -11.98
CA PRO A 34 18.52 -9.55 -11.39
C PRO A 34 18.14 -10.13 -10.03
N GLN A 35 18.70 -9.57 -8.95
CA GLN A 35 18.14 -9.79 -7.64
C GLN A 35 16.70 -9.32 -7.77
N ILE A 36 15.77 -10.27 -7.79
CA ILE A 36 14.34 -9.99 -7.76
C ILE A 36 14.18 -9.21 -6.45
N LEU A 37 14.13 -7.88 -6.54
CA LEU A 37 13.94 -6.99 -5.42
C LEU A 37 12.62 -7.41 -4.80
N ARG A 38 12.70 -8.14 -3.68
CA ARG A 38 11.50 -8.59 -2.98
C ARG A 38 10.74 -7.34 -2.59
N ALA A 39 9.49 -7.26 -3.02
CA ALA A 39 8.67 -6.09 -2.75
C ALA A 39 8.61 -5.83 -1.23
N PRO A 40 8.64 -4.56 -0.79
CA PRO A 40 8.59 -4.21 0.62
C PRO A 40 7.39 -4.85 1.33
N PRO A 41 7.48 -5.18 2.63
CA PRO A 41 6.41 -5.82 3.39
C PRO A 41 5.04 -5.18 3.18
N LYS A 42 4.95 -3.84 3.30
CA LYS A 42 3.70 -3.08 3.12
C LYS A 42 3.08 -3.28 1.73
N VAL A 43 3.89 -3.31 0.66
CA VAL A 43 3.40 -3.50 -0.72
C VAL A 43 2.80 -4.89 -0.88
N ARG A 44 3.41 -5.90 -0.25
CA ARG A 44 2.91 -7.27 -0.32
C ARG A 44 1.66 -7.47 0.51
N LEU A 45 1.59 -6.88 1.71
CA LEU A 45 0.35 -6.84 2.50
C LEU A 45 -0.79 -6.15 1.71
N ALA A 46 -0.50 -5.06 1.01
CA ALA A 46 -1.50 -4.43 0.13
C ALA A 46 -1.93 -5.36 -1.02
N GLY A 47 -1.00 -6.14 -1.58
CA GLY A 47 -1.30 -7.21 -2.53
C GLY A 47 -2.26 -8.26 -1.96
N LEU A 48 -1.98 -8.75 -0.74
CA LEU A 48 -2.85 -9.70 -0.04
C LEU A 48 -4.24 -9.11 0.22
N ALA A 49 -4.35 -7.83 0.56
CA ALA A 49 -5.63 -7.16 0.79
C ALA A 49 -6.47 -7.02 -0.50
N ARG A 50 -5.83 -6.79 -1.65
CA ARG A 50 -6.53 -6.83 -2.95
C ARG A 50 -7.00 -8.24 -3.30
N GLU A 51 -6.13 -9.23 -3.07
CA GLU A 51 -6.45 -10.63 -3.33
C GLU A 51 -7.58 -11.13 -2.43
N SER A 52 -7.59 -10.75 -1.15
CA SER A 52 -8.66 -11.08 -0.21
C SER A 52 -9.98 -10.42 -0.60
N ALA A 53 -9.97 -9.13 -0.97
CA ALA A 53 -11.16 -8.44 -1.44
C ALA A 53 -11.73 -9.06 -2.74
N ALA A 54 -10.86 -9.56 -3.63
CA ALA A 54 -11.28 -10.26 -4.84
C ALA A 54 -11.85 -11.66 -4.55
N ARG A 55 -11.33 -12.37 -3.54
CA ARG A 55 -11.76 -13.72 -3.12
C ARG A 55 -12.83 -13.73 -2.02
N CYS A 56 -13.28 -12.56 -1.58
CA CYS A 56 -14.21 -12.41 -0.48
C CYS A 56 -15.47 -13.27 -0.70
N ALA A 57 -15.77 -14.19 0.24
CA ALA A 57 -16.90 -15.09 0.09
C ALA A 57 -18.23 -14.32 0.18
N ILE A 58 -18.28 -13.29 1.02
CA ILE A 58 -19.41 -12.38 1.16
C ILE A 58 -19.11 -11.12 0.34
N GLN A 59 -19.63 -11.06 -0.89
CA GLN A 59 -19.40 -9.92 -1.77
C GLN A 59 -20.19 -8.68 -1.29
N PRO A 60 -19.64 -7.46 -1.48
CA PRO A 60 -20.40 -6.24 -1.28
C PRO A 60 -21.69 -6.24 -2.09
N ARG A 61 -22.78 -5.70 -1.53
CA ARG A 61 -24.11 -5.74 -2.18
C ARG A 61 -24.16 -4.98 -3.50
N VAL A 62 -23.27 -4.01 -3.65
CA VAL A 62 -23.18 -3.14 -4.82
C VAL A 62 -21.76 -3.12 -5.35
N THR A 63 -21.61 -3.08 -6.67
CA THR A 63 -20.31 -2.92 -7.34
C THR A 63 -19.72 -1.54 -7.15
N HIS A 64 -20.58 -0.52 -7.17
CA HIS A 64 -20.22 0.86 -6.88
C HIS A 64 -20.94 1.33 -5.63
N PHE A 65 -20.20 1.94 -4.73
CA PHE A 65 -20.71 2.55 -3.53
C PHE A 65 -20.75 4.06 -3.69
N HIS A 66 -21.89 4.67 -3.36
CA HIS A 66 -22.10 6.11 -3.49
C HIS A 66 -22.53 6.67 -2.14
N TYR A 67 -21.92 7.79 -1.77
CA TYR A 67 -22.37 8.60 -0.65
C TYR A 67 -22.60 10.03 -1.13
N GLN A 68 -23.58 10.69 -0.52
CA GLN A 68 -24.05 12.01 -0.94
C GLN A 68 -22.89 13.02 -1.03
N GLY A 69 -22.64 13.54 -2.23
CA GLY A 69 -21.62 14.56 -2.50
C GLY A 69 -20.24 14.01 -2.91
N ASP A 70 -20.00 12.71 -2.76
CA ASP A 70 -18.66 12.12 -2.93
C ASP A 70 -18.47 11.39 -4.27
N GLY A 71 -19.56 11.04 -4.97
CA GLY A 71 -19.51 10.30 -6.23
C GLY A 71 -19.29 8.78 -6.07
N PRO A 72 -19.22 8.03 -7.18
CA PRO A 72 -19.13 6.56 -7.14
C PRO A 72 -17.72 6.07 -6.85
N PHE A 73 -17.59 5.16 -5.88
CA PHE A 73 -16.35 4.44 -5.55
C PHE A 73 -16.50 2.94 -5.82
N ILE A 74 -15.40 2.29 -6.18
CA ILE A 74 -15.41 0.85 -6.42
C ILE A 74 -15.43 0.12 -5.07
N SER A 75 -16.51 -0.62 -4.80
CA SER A 75 -16.71 -1.31 -3.53
C SER A 75 -15.58 -2.27 -3.18
N ARG A 76 -15.01 -2.94 -4.18
CA ARG A 76 -13.88 -3.86 -3.98
C ARG A 76 -12.60 -3.16 -3.52
N GLU A 77 -12.36 -1.94 -4.00
CA GLU A 77 -11.18 -1.16 -3.62
C GLU A 77 -11.33 -0.56 -2.23
N LEU A 78 -12.52 -0.07 -1.90
CA LEU A 78 -12.87 0.31 -0.53
C LEU A 78 -12.72 -0.87 0.42
N LEU A 79 -13.15 -2.07 0.01
CA LEU A 79 -12.97 -3.28 0.78
C LEU A 79 -11.49 -3.61 0.99
N ALA A 80 -10.66 -3.57 -0.07
CA ALA A 80 -9.22 -3.83 0.03
C ALA A 80 -8.51 -2.80 0.93
N LEU A 81 -8.86 -1.51 0.81
CA LEU A 81 -8.34 -0.43 1.66
C LEU A 81 -8.65 -0.69 3.14
N LEU A 82 -9.92 -0.98 3.46
CA LEU A 82 -10.34 -1.23 4.84
C LEU A 82 -9.75 -2.52 5.39
N THR A 83 -9.63 -3.57 4.57
CA THR A 83 -8.96 -4.82 4.95
C THR A 83 -7.50 -4.57 5.29
N LEU A 84 -6.73 -3.88 4.43
CA LEU A 84 -5.34 -3.57 4.73
C LEU A 84 -5.24 -2.77 6.03
N SER A 85 -6.04 -1.70 6.15
CA SER A 85 -6.03 -0.81 7.31
C SER A 85 -6.24 -1.58 8.61
N TYR A 86 -7.23 -2.47 8.67
CA TYR A 86 -7.56 -3.20 9.90
C TYR A 86 -6.59 -4.33 10.17
N ALA A 87 -6.10 -4.98 9.11
CA ALA A 87 -5.01 -5.94 9.22
C ALA A 87 -3.74 -5.30 9.79
N THR A 88 -3.46 -4.04 9.50
CA THR A 88 -2.31 -3.29 10.04
C THR A 88 -2.65 -2.40 11.25
N ARG A 89 -3.80 -2.63 11.89
CA ARG A 89 -4.25 -1.93 13.11
C ARG A 89 -4.44 -0.40 12.97
N LEU A 90 -4.68 0.07 11.75
CA LEU A 90 -5.15 1.41 11.45
C LEU A 90 -6.69 1.38 11.44
N PHE A 91 -7.29 1.55 12.62
CA PHE A 91 -8.74 1.39 12.78
C PHE A 91 -9.54 2.69 12.63
N THR A 92 -8.90 3.82 12.92
CA THR A 92 -9.60 5.11 12.98
C THR A 92 -9.69 5.74 11.59
N LEU A 93 -10.79 6.47 11.37
CA LEU A 93 -11.02 7.34 10.23
C LEU A 93 -9.74 8.07 9.83
N GLU A 94 -9.32 8.89 10.76
CA GLU A 94 -8.28 9.90 10.67
C GLU A 94 -6.95 9.28 10.25
N ARG A 95 -6.57 8.14 10.85
CA ARG A 95 -5.31 7.46 10.53
C ARG A 95 -5.32 6.80 9.16
N ILE A 96 -6.48 6.29 8.73
CA ILE A 96 -6.62 5.77 7.36
C ILE A 96 -6.48 6.93 6.37
N TYR A 97 -7.04 8.10 6.68
CA TYR A 97 -6.91 9.30 5.84
C TYR A 97 -5.51 9.88 5.80
N GLU A 98 -4.82 9.94 6.93
CA GLU A 98 -3.42 10.34 7.02
C GLU A 98 -2.55 9.40 6.17
N ALA A 99 -2.72 8.08 6.34
CA ALA A 99 -2.03 7.09 5.52
C ALA A 99 -2.37 7.21 4.03
N LEU A 100 -3.62 7.49 3.69
CA LEU A 100 -4.03 7.74 2.31
C LEU A 100 -3.40 9.02 1.71
N ARG A 101 -3.06 10.02 2.52
CA ARG A 101 -2.41 11.26 2.03
C ARG A 101 -0.90 11.10 1.89
N GLU A 102 -0.29 10.33 2.78
CA GLU A 102 1.17 10.27 2.94
C GLU A 102 1.78 8.99 2.36
N GLU A 103 1.01 7.89 2.29
CA GLU A 103 1.50 6.59 1.86
C GLU A 103 0.96 6.19 0.47
N ILE A 104 1.88 6.11 -0.50
CA ILE A 104 1.61 5.65 -1.87
C ILE A 104 0.97 4.26 -1.90
N VAL A 105 1.24 3.40 -0.90
CA VAL A 105 0.64 2.06 -0.81
C VAL A 105 -0.87 2.13 -0.60
N PHE A 106 -1.34 3.02 0.27
CA PHE A 106 -2.77 3.20 0.54
C PHE A 106 -3.47 3.85 -0.64
N GLN A 107 -2.84 4.87 -1.25
CA GLN A 107 -3.34 5.49 -2.48
C GLN A 107 -3.45 4.47 -3.60
N GLY A 108 -2.41 3.66 -3.77
CA GLY A 108 -2.34 2.64 -4.80
C GLY A 108 -3.45 1.61 -4.68
N LEU A 109 -4.07 1.38 -3.52
CA LEU A 109 -5.21 0.48 -3.39
C LEU A 109 -6.51 0.98 -4.04
N LEU A 110 -6.62 2.29 -4.25
CA LEU A 110 -7.74 2.92 -4.92
C LEU A 110 -7.39 3.19 -6.39
N SER A 111 -8.28 2.89 -7.33
CA SER A 111 -8.16 3.33 -8.72
C SER A 111 -8.79 4.70 -8.97
N THR A 112 -9.54 5.19 -7.99
CA THR A 112 -10.29 6.45 -8.02
C THR A 112 -9.71 7.46 -7.03
N SER A 113 -10.28 8.66 -6.98
CA SER A 113 -9.94 9.68 -5.99
C SER A 113 -10.13 9.18 -4.55
N LEU A 114 -9.51 9.89 -3.61
CA LEU A 114 -9.66 9.63 -2.18
C LEU A 114 -11.15 9.70 -1.79
N PRO A 115 -11.74 8.64 -1.17
CA PRO A 115 -13.10 8.72 -0.65
C PRO A 115 -13.17 9.77 0.45
N HIS A 116 -14.34 10.35 0.70
CA HIS A 116 -14.53 11.20 1.88
C HIS A 116 -14.73 10.33 3.14
N PRO A 117 -14.37 10.80 4.35
CA PRO A 117 -14.52 10.01 5.58
C PRO A 117 -15.91 9.42 5.82
N SER A 118 -16.96 10.15 5.42
CA SER A 118 -18.35 9.68 5.47
C SER A 118 -18.61 8.48 4.56
N THR A 119 -18.03 8.45 3.35
CA THR A 119 -18.13 7.32 2.43
C THR A 119 -17.53 6.05 3.04
N ALA A 120 -16.28 6.11 3.51
CA ALA A 120 -15.59 4.96 4.11
C ALA A 120 -16.32 4.45 5.36
N ARG A 121 -16.82 5.37 6.20
CA ARG A 121 -17.65 5.06 7.37
C ARG A 121 -18.97 4.38 6.98
N ALA A 122 -19.67 4.91 5.98
CA ALA A 122 -20.94 4.36 5.52
C ALA A 122 -20.74 2.97 4.92
N PHE A 123 -19.72 2.79 4.08
CA PHE A 123 -19.36 1.50 3.51
C PHE A 123 -19.12 0.48 4.61
N ARG A 124 -18.29 0.81 5.60
CA ARG A 124 -18.02 -0.09 6.73
C ARG A 124 -19.27 -0.51 7.49
N ARG A 125 -20.20 0.42 7.74
CA ARG A 125 -21.44 0.13 8.47
C ARG A 125 -22.35 -0.82 7.70
N LEU A 126 -22.47 -0.61 6.39
CA LEU A 126 -23.40 -1.35 5.53
C LEU A 126 -22.82 -2.68 5.05
N GLU A 127 -21.51 -2.73 4.81
CA GLU A 127 -20.79 -3.88 4.24
C GLU A 127 -19.91 -4.58 5.28
N ARG A 128 -20.30 -4.51 6.56
CA ARG A 128 -19.58 -5.15 7.68
C ARG A 128 -19.35 -6.67 7.45
N PRO A 129 -20.33 -7.46 6.98
CA PRO A 129 -20.12 -8.89 6.73
C PRO A 129 -19.02 -9.14 5.68
N SER A 130 -19.03 -8.35 4.60
CA SER A 130 -18.02 -8.38 3.54
C SER A 130 -16.63 -8.03 4.08
N LEU A 131 -16.55 -7.04 4.97
CA LEU A 131 -15.29 -6.66 5.63
C LEU A 131 -14.73 -7.78 6.52
N VAL A 132 -15.58 -8.43 7.32
CA VAL A 132 -15.18 -9.58 8.17
C VAL A 132 -14.67 -10.72 7.28
N SER A 133 -15.42 -11.10 6.26
CA SER A 133 -15.03 -12.19 5.35
C SER A 133 -13.72 -11.90 4.60
N SER A 134 -13.52 -10.67 4.13
CA SER A 134 -12.26 -10.25 3.49
C SER A 134 -11.08 -10.28 4.47
N MET A 135 -11.30 -9.91 5.73
CA MET A 135 -10.27 -9.94 6.78
C MET A 135 -9.86 -11.36 7.16
N GLU A 136 -10.80 -12.30 7.26
CA GLU A 136 -10.51 -13.72 7.47
C GLU A 136 -9.66 -14.27 6.32
N CYS A 137 -10.10 -14.03 5.08
CA CYS A 137 -9.37 -14.43 3.88
C CYS A 137 -7.96 -13.80 3.84
N PHE A 138 -7.82 -12.54 4.24
CA PHE A 138 -6.51 -11.88 4.33
C PHE A 138 -5.56 -12.63 5.26
N PHE A 139 -6.02 -13.00 6.46
CA PHE A 139 -5.16 -13.70 7.41
C PHE A 139 -4.86 -15.13 7.00
N GLU A 140 -5.76 -15.82 6.31
CA GLU A 140 -5.49 -17.12 5.68
C GLU A 140 -4.41 -17.00 4.59
N LEU A 141 -4.51 -15.99 3.72
CA LEU A 141 -3.49 -15.75 2.69
C LEU A 141 -2.15 -15.36 3.31
N PHE A 142 -2.18 -14.56 4.37
CA PHE A 142 -0.99 -14.17 5.11
C PHE A 142 -0.30 -15.37 5.78
N THR A 143 -1.04 -16.25 6.47
CA THR A 143 -0.44 -17.46 7.06
C THR A 143 0.08 -18.42 5.98
N GLY A 144 -0.65 -18.58 4.88
CA GLY A 144 -0.19 -19.34 3.72
C GLY A 144 1.08 -18.78 3.10
N LEU A 145 1.23 -17.46 3.08
CA LEU A 145 2.44 -16.81 2.61
C LEU A 145 3.63 -17.06 3.55
N LEU A 146 3.44 -16.91 4.86
CA LEU A 146 4.48 -17.21 5.85
C LEU A 146 4.97 -18.66 5.76
N ALA A 147 4.06 -19.61 5.51
CA ALA A 147 4.43 -21.02 5.34
C ALA A 147 5.25 -21.30 4.08
N ARG A 148 5.02 -20.54 3.00
CA ARG A 148 5.69 -20.70 1.70
C ARG A 148 7.02 -19.96 1.60
N GLU A 149 7.21 -18.94 2.43
CA GLU A 149 8.42 -18.14 2.46
C GLU A 149 9.14 -18.27 3.79
N PRO A 150 9.86 -19.39 4.02
CA PRO A 150 10.74 -19.56 5.19
C PRO A 150 12.00 -18.68 5.10
N GLY A 151 11.91 -17.53 4.44
CA GLY A 151 12.99 -16.57 4.29
C GLY A 151 13.27 -15.79 5.57
N ASP A 152 14.35 -15.02 5.51
CA ASP A 152 14.90 -14.13 6.53
C ASP A 152 13.98 -13.87 7.76
N PRO A 153 14.36 -14.36 8.96
CA PRO A 153 13.56 -14.17 10.17
C PRO A 153 13.32 -12.70 10.51
N ASP A 154 14.20 -11.77 10.09
CA ASP A 154 14.03 -10.34 10.32
C ASP A 154 12.88 -9.78 9.48
N GLN A 155 12.79 -10.23 8.23
CA GLN A 155 11.66 -9.94 7.35
C GLN A 155 10.37 -10.51 7.94
N MET A 156 10.35 -11.77 8.40
CA MET A 156 9.16 -12.35 9.01
C MET A 156 8.70 -11.59 10.25
N ARG A 157 9.63 -11.16 11.12
CA ARG A 157 9.34 -10.31 12.28
C ARG A 157 8.73 -8.97 11.88
N ALA A 158 9.26 -8.32 10.83
CA ALA A 158 8.72 -7.06 10.33
C ALA A 158 7.27 -7.21 9.82
N TRP A 159 6.95 -8.32 9.15
CA TRP A 159 5.59 -8.59 8.65
C TRP A 159 4.62 -8.85 9.78
N MET A 160 4.99 -9.73 10.71
CA MET A 160 4.19 -10.04 11.90
C MET A 160 3.94 -8.78 12.73
N GLY A 161 4.98 -7.96 12.92
CA GLY A 161 4.88 -6.65 13.59
C GLY A 161 3.92 -5.70 12.86
N ALA A 162 3.99 -5.63 11.52
CA ALA A 162 3.12 -4.78 10.72
C ALA A 162 1.63 -5.16 10.86
N VAL A 163 1.32 -6.46 10.93
CA VAL A 163 -0.06 -6.92 11.17
C VAL A 163 -0.43 -7.03 12.64
N GLY A 164 0.49 -6.67 13.56
CA GLY A 164 0.28 -6.70 15.00
C GLY A 164 0.15 -8.10 15.61
N LEU A 165 0.76 -9.11 14.98
CA LEU A 165 0.91 -10.45 15.51
C LEU A 165 2.25 -10.59 16.25
N LYS A 166 2.27 -11.38 17.33
CA LYS A 166 3.53 -11.68 18.06
C LYS A 166 4.42 -12.55 17.17
N SER A 167 5.72 -12.24 17.11
CA SER A 167 6.71 -12.85 16.21
C SER A 167 6.83 -14.37 16.31
N ASP A 168 6.36 -14.97 17.41
CA ASP A 168 6.74 -16.32 17.81
C ASP A 168 5.64 -17.37 17.52
N ALA A 169 4.48 -16.95 17.03
CA ALA A 169 3.42 -17.86 16.64
C ALA A 169 2.56 -17.26 15.50
N PRO A 170 2.64 -17.78 14.25
CA PRO A 170 1.58 -17.54 13.29
C PRO A 170 0.24 -18.02 13.87
N LEU A 171 -0.87 -17.42 13.44
CA LEU A 171 -2.22 -17.82 13.87
C LEU A 171 -2.38 -19.32 13.61
N ARG A 172 -2.62 -20.10 14.67
CA ARG A 172 -2.57 -21.58 14.60
C ARG A 172 -3.94 -22.20 14.40
N SER A 173 -5.02 -21.50 14.76
CA SER A 173 -6.38 -22.00 14.61
C SER A 173 -7.31 -21.02 13.87
N PRO A 174 -8.25 -21.53 13.05
CA PRO A 174 -9.28 -20.70 12.43
C PRO A 174 -10.09 -19.88 13.44
N LEU A 175 -10.33 -20.42 14.64
CA LEU A 175 -11.06 -19.76 15.71
C LEU A 175 -10.31 -18.54 16.29
N GLU A 176 -8.97 -18.58 16.34
CA GLU A 176 -8.16 -17.42 16.72
C GLU A 176 -8.21 -16.32 15.66
N VAL A 177 -8.21 -16.70 14.37
CA VAL A 177 -8.36 -15.77 13.25
C VAL A 177 -9.72 -15.07 13.33
N GLU A 178 -10.80 -15.84 13.44
CA GLU A 178 -12.17 -15.33 13.55
C GLU A 178 -12.31 -14.34 14.71
N ARG A 179 -11.87 -14.73 15.92
CA ARG A 179 -11.90 -13.85 17.10
C ARG A 179 -11.15 -12.55 16.88
N MET A 180 -9.92 -12.62 16.36
CA MET A 180 -9.10 -11.45 16.10
C MET A 180 -9.75 -10.53 15.06
N VAL A 181 -10.32 -11.08 13.99
CA VAL A 181 -11.00 -10.29 12.95
C VAL A 181 -12.21 -9.58 13.55
N VAL A 182 -13.05 -10.30 14.29
CA VAL A 182 -14.23 -9.74 14.96
C VAL A 182 -13.82 -8.63 15.92
N ASP A 183 -12.79 -8.82 16.73
CA ASP A 183 -12.28 -7.82 17.67
C ASP A 183 -11.81 -6.55 16.95
N ARG A 184 -11.06 -6.68 15.85
CA ARG A 184 -10.56 -5.54 15.06
C ARG A 184 -11.70 -4.76 14.41
N VAL A 185 -12.67 -5.45 13.81
CA VAL A 185 -13.84 -4.82 13.20
C VAL A 185 -14.71 -4.15 14.26
N ASN A 186 -14.86 -4.76 15.45
CA ASN A 186 -15.57 -4.17 16.58
C ASN A 186 -14.88 -2.92 17.11
N GLN A 187 -13.55 -2.95 17.28
CA GLN A 187 -12.76 -1.80 17.71
C GLN A 187 -12.99 -0.61 16.76
N ALA A 188 -12.87 -0.83 15.45
CA ALA A 188 -13.13 0.22 14.48
C ALA A 188 -14.58 0.73 14.53
N THR A 189 -15.55 -0.18 14.69
CA THR A 189 -16.98 0.16 14.82
C THR A 189 -17.25 1.04 16.04
N TRP A 190 -16.65 0.71 17.18
CA TRP A 190 -16.78 1.43 18.43
C TRP A 190 -16.12 2.82 18.37
N THR A 191 -14.94 2.93 17.76
CA THR A 191 -14.26 4.22 17.58
C THR A 191 -15.13 5.23 16.83
N ASP A 192 -15.80 4.85 15.74
CA ASP A 192 -16.67 5.82 15.05
C ASP A 192 -17.93 6.14 15.83
N LYS A 193 -18.43 5.24 16.68
CA LYS A 193 -19.59 5.55 17.51
C LYS A 193 -19.21 6.63 18.53
N MET A 194 -18.08 6.47 19.20
CA MET A 194 -17.57 7.46 20.15
C MET A 194 -17.27 8.81 19.50
N LEU A 195 -16.82 8.84 18.23
CA LEU A 195 -16.54 10.09 17.50
C LEU A 195 -17.79 10.81 16.95
N LEU A 196 -18.98 10.20 17.05
CA LEU A 196 -20.24 10.79 16.58
C LEU A 196 -21.17 11.23 17.71
N ASP A 197 -20.90 10.78 18.94
CA ASP A 197 -21.63 11.16 20.14
C ASP A 197 -21.05 12.45 20.80
N PHE A 198 -20.11 13.12 20.11
CA PHE A 198 -19.56 14.45 20.42
C PHE A 198 -19.81 15.40 19.25
#